data_AF-A0A7Y2FGZ1-F1
#
_entry.id   AF-A0A7Y2FGZ1-F1
#
_cell.length_a   1.000
_cell.length_b   1.000
_cell.length_c   1.000
_cell.angle_alpha   90.00
_cell.angle_beta   90.00
_cell.angle_gamma   90.00
#
_symmetry.space_group_name_H-M   'P 1'
#
loop_
_entity.id
_entity.type
_entity.pdbx_description
1 polymer ?
#
loop_
_entity_poly.entity_id
_entity_poly.type
_entity_poly.pdbx_seq_one_letter_code
_entity_poly.pdbx_strand_id
1 'polypeptide(L)'
;MRRFLLPIAMVLVDLFALNASFVTALYLRFHDYKFSSWAPSFLYSYTYLLIAVNLIHLVLLLYFKEIQFPRRFKPTYVLPRIGRIVLITLLASVLIIFLSKGLSRSHQVFHFSRPTLIAFWILSFFYLSAGRFLFGIWQLWLFDRGLMQRPVIVIGEGRLRDDLATRIKFNRWFGARVVETITVAPPADVEGEGAQPARAGLVAGPDALREHLREKRVGEVFLATDPDDFAQIFAVLDTCRSEHIKVRMVPDHLQLLISHLLLSESVAVPNRTKEDLIYEVYQVVDSRFALDLATIAILGSKGIPPTFGGIEHHVSHLAHRLAGQGFRIKVYARSYYTQLEGRYQGLEIIRLPSVYTKHLDAISHTALATLHMMLQPVDVAHYHAQGPSIFALLPRLFGIRTVTTVHGLDWKREKWGSFAKRCLQIGEYASARFPTRTIAVSR
;
A
#
# COMPACT_ATOMS: atom_id res chain seq x y z
N MET A 1 5.01 -9.33 19.15
CA MET A 1 3.97 -10.35 18.93
C MET A 1 3.31 -10.30 17.54
N ARG A 2 2.73 -9.16 17.11
CA ARG A 2 1.95 -9.07 15.84
C ARG A 2 2.73 -9.38 14.55
N ARG A 3 4.05 -9.23 14.55
CA ARG A 3 4.95 -9.44 13.38
C ARG A 3 5.01 -10.90 12.90
N PHE A 4 4.76 -11.87 13.79
CA PHE A 4 4.83 -13.31 13.46
C PHE A 4 3.45 -13.94 13.23
N LEU A 5 2.41 -13.43 13.91
CA LEU A 5 1.06 -13.99 13.84
C LEU A 5 0.43 -13.88 12.44
N LEU A 6 0.64 -12.75 11.74
CA LEU A 6 0.06 -12.56 10.42
C LEU A 6 0.65 -13.48 9.34
N PRO A 7 1.98 -13.68 9.26
CA PRO A 7 2.55 -14.65 8.32
C PRO A 7 2.07 -16.07 8.59
N ILE A 8 1.97 -16.45 9.86
CA ILE A 8 1.45 -17.76 10.25
C ILE A 8 -0.01 -17.89 9.83
N ALA A 9 -0.86 -16.90 10.14
CA ALA A 9 -2.27 -16.92 9.74
C ALA A 9 -2.46 -17.00 8.22
N MET A 10 -1.62 -16.30 7.44
CA MET A 10 -1.64 -16.37 5.99
C MET A 10 -1.31 -17.77 5.47
N VAL A 11 -0.24 -18.37 5.99
CA VAL A 11 0.16 -19.74 5.63
C VAL A 11 -0.95 -20.73 6.00
N LEU A 12 -1.58 -20.58 7.17
CA LEU A 12 -2.71 -21.44 7.57
C LEU A 12 -3.90 -21.31 6.60
N VAL A 13 -4.22 -20.10 6.13
CA VAL A 13 -5.27 -19.89 5.13
C VAL A 13 -4.91 -20.57 3.80
N ASP A 14 -3.66 -20.48 3.35
CA ASP A 14 -3.22 -21.13 2.11
C ASP A 14 -3.26 -22.66 2.22
N LEU A 15 -2.74 -23.20 3.32
CA LEU A 15 -2.80 -24.64 3.58
C LEU A 15 -4.26 -25.09 3.63
N PHE A 16 -5.14 -24.38 4.35
CA PHE A 16 -6.56 -24.71 4.38
C PHE A 16 -7.19 -24.69 2.97
N ALA A 17 -6.94 -23.65 2.18
CA ALA A 17 -7.45 -23.52 0.82
C ALA A 17 -6.99 -24.67 -0.09
N LEU A 18 -5.71 -25.05 0.00
CA LEU A 18 -5.11 -26.15 -0.76
C LEU A 18 -5.71 -27.50 -0.37
N ASN A 19 -5.86 -27.77 0.93
CA ASN A 19 -6.46 -29.00 1.43
C ASN A 19 -7.95 -29.08 1.06
N ALA A 20 -8.68 -27.97 1.19
CA ALA A 20 -10.08 -27.89 0.79
C ALA A 20 -10.27 -28.10 -0.72
N SER A 21 -9.40 -27.54 -1.57
CA SER A 21 -9.45 -27.78 -3.01
C SER A 21 -9.19 -29.24 -3.36
N PHE A 22 -8.30 -29.92 -2.62
CA PHE A 22 -7.99 -31.32 -2.82
C PHE A 22 -9.15 -32.24 -2.42
N VAL A 23 -9.74 -32.01 -1.24
CA VAL A 23 -10.92 -32.76 -0.78
C VAL A 23 -12.10 -32.56 -1.72
N THR A 24 -12.31 -31.33 -2.20
CA THR A 24 -13.37 -31.02 -3.18
C THR A 24 -13.12 -31.74 -4.51
N ALA A 25 -11.87 -31.81 -4.98
CA ALA A 25 -11.53 -32.54 -6.20
C ALA A 25 -11.78 -34.06 -6.07
N LEU A 26 -11.45 -34.63 -4.91
CA LEU A 26 -11.75 -36.04 -4.61
C LEU A 26 -13.25 -36.30 -4.58
N TYR A 27 -14.01 -35.43 -3.90
CA TYR A 27 -15.45 -35.53 -3.85
C TYR A 27 -16.06 -35.49 -5.26
N LEU A 28 -15.73 -34.48 -6.06
CA LEU A 28 -16.25 -34.36 -7.43
C LEU A 28 -15.94 -35.59 -8.29
N ARG A 29 -14.75 -36.19 -8.13
CA ARG A 29 -14.36 -37.36 -8.94
C ARG A 29 -15.02 -38.66 -8.50
N PHE A 30 -15.19 -38.84 -7.19
CA PHE A 30 -15.50 -40.14 -6.59
C PHE A 30 -16.85 -40.20 -5.85
N HIS A 31 -17.65 -39.13 -5.83
CA HIS A 31 -18.95 -39.10 -5.14
C HIS A 31 -19.92 -40.20 -5.63
N ASP A 32 -19.88 -40.56 -6.91
CA ASP A 32 -20.72 -41.60 -7.50
C ASP A 32 -20.22 -43.03 -7.25
N TYR A 33 -19.02 -43.21 -6.67
CA TYR A 33 -18.41 -44.52 -6.47
C TYR A 33 -18.64 -45.01 -5.04
N LYS A 34 -18.96 -46.31 -4.89
CA LYS A 34 -19.10 -46.96 -3.58
C LYS A 34 -17.75 -46.98 -2.85
N PHE A 35 -17.51 -45.99 -1.99
CA PHE A 35 -16.24 -45.69 -1.35
C PHE A 35 -15.72 -46.81 -0.41
N SER A 36 -16.60 -47.69 0.07
CA SER A 36 -16.32 -48.64 1.17
C SER A 36 -15.24 -49.70 0.86
N SER A 37 -15.05 -50.12 -0.39
CA SER A 37 -14.15 -51.25 -0.73
C SER A 37 -12.70 -50.87 -1.08
N TRP A 38 -12.38 -49.58 -1.20
CA TRP A 38 -11.12 -49.04 -1.75
C TRP A 38 -10.49 -48.02 -0.81
N ALA A 39 -11.24 -47.54 0.19
CA ALA A 39 -10.92 -46.40 1.02
C ALA A 39 -9.55 -46.45 1.71
N PRO A 40 -9.09 -47.55 2.34
CA PRO A 40 -7.88 -47.51 3.17
C PRO A 40 -6.61 -47.24 2.36
N SER A 41 -6.36 -48.02 1.31
CA SER A 41 -5.17 -47.90 0.44
C SER A 41 -5.22 -46.64 -0.42
N PHE A 42 -6.42 -46.23 -0.83
CA PHE A 42 -6.67 -45.00 -1.57
C PHE A 42 -6.39 -43.76 -0.72
N LEU A 43 -6.96 -43.65 0.49
CA LEU A 43 -6.67 -42.54 1.40
C LEU A 43 -5.18 -42.46 1.74
N TYR A 44 -4.52 -43.58 2.00
CA TYR A 44 -3.09 -43.60 2.32
C TYR A 44 -2.26 -42.93 1.23
N SER A 45 -2.42 -43.33 -0.04
CA SER A 45 -1.66 -42.77 -1.16
C SER A 45 -1.90 -41.27 -1.37
N TYR A 46 -3.15 -40.83 -1.25
CA TYR A 46 -3.52 -39.42 -1.41
C TYR A 46 -3.10 -38.55 -0.21
N THR A 47 -2.97 -39.12 1.00
CA THR A 47 -2.45 -38.39 2.17
C THR A 47 -0.95 -38.07 2.04
N TYR A 48 -0.11 -38.98 1.55
CA TYR A 48 1.30 -38.68 1.26
C TYR A 48 1.45 -37.61 0.19
N LEU A 49 0.65 -37.71 -0.88
CA LEU A 49 0.59 -36.68 -1.90
C LEU A 49 0.28 -35.32 -1.28
N LEU A 50 -0.77 -35.26 -0.45
CA LEU A 50 -1.21 -34.02 0.19
C LEU A 50 -0.13 -33.45 1.12
N ILE A 51 0.53 -34.26 1.94
CA ILE A 51 1.64 -33.83 2.80
C ILE A 51 2.79 -33.28 1.95
N ALA A 52 3.18 -33.98 0.89
CA ALA A 52 4.23 -33.54 -0.02
C ALA A 52 3.87 -32.21 -0.70
N VAL A 53 2.61 -32.03 -1.12
CA VAL A 53 2.15 -30.76 -1.72
C VAL A 53 2.24 -29.61 -0.73
N ASN A 54 1.73 -29.79 0.49
CA ASN A 54 1.78 -28.77 1.52
C ASN A 54 3.23 -28.38 1.88
N LEU A 55 4.13 -29.37 1.97
CA LEU A 55 5.55 -29.13 2.29
C LEU A 55 6.28 -28.40 1.16
N ILE A 56 6.11 -28.85 -0.09
CA ILE A 56 6.69 -28.18 -1.26
C ILE A 56 6.14 -26.75 -1.38
N HIS A 57 4.83 -26.57 -1.19
CA HIS A 57 4.21 -25.25 -1.22
C HIS A 57 4.80 -24.33 -0.15
N LEU A 58 4.99 -24.82 1.08
CA LEU A 58 5.62 -24.07 2.16
C LEU A 58 7.06 -23.66 1.83
N VAL A 59 7.86 -24.57 1.28
CA VAL A 59 9.25 -24.29 0.85
C VAL A 59 9.26 -23.22 -0.24
N LEU A 60 8.36 -23.31 -1.22
CA LEU A 60 8.26 -22.30 -2.28
C LEU A 60 7.78 -20.95 -1.75
N LEU A 61 6.85 -20.90 -0.80
CA LEU A 61 6.44 -19.65 -0.13
C LEU A 61 7.62 -18.97 0.58
N LEU A 62 8.50 -19.76 1.20
CA LEU A 62 9.74 -19.25 1.82
C LEU A 62 10.74 -18.76 0.77
N TYR A 63 10.96 -19.53 -0.29
CA TYR A 63 11.88 -19.20 -1.38
C TYR A 63 11.50 -17.89 -2.08
N PHE A 64 10.23 -17.72 -2.43
CA PHE A 64 9.70 -16.50 -3.05
C PHE A 64 9.50 -15.34 -2.06
N LYS A 65 9.84 -15.53 -0.78
CA LYS A 65 9.70 -14.54 0.30
C LYS A 65 8.25 -14.00 0.44
N GLU A 66 7.24 -14.77 0.04
CA GLU A 66 5.83 -14.35 0.14
C GLU A 66 5.35 -14.24 1.60
N ILE A 67 6.05 -14.91 2.52
CA ILE A 67 5.81 -14.84 3.97
C ILE A 67 6.33 -13.51 4.56
N GLN A 68 7.25 -12.82 3.87
CA GLN A 68 7.79 -11.55 4.31
C GLN A 68 6.82 -10.42 3.97
N PHE A 69 6.08 -9.93 4.98
CA PHE A 69 5.25 -8.76 4.78
C PHE A 69 6.12 -7.52 4.56
N PRO A 70 5.93 -6.79 3.45
CA PRO A 70 6.62 -5.53 3.25
C PRO A 70 6.21 -4.57 4.37
N ARG A 71 7.20 -3.80 4.87
CA ARG A 71 6.96 -2.74 5.86
C ARG A 71 5.93 -1.72 5.37
N ARG A 72 5.74 -1.64 4.04
CA ARG A 72 4.71 -0.86 3.35
C ARG A 72 3.66 -1.81 2.81
N PHE A 73 2.44 -1.78 3.33
CA PHE A 73 1.34 -2.55 2.75
C PHE A 73 0.67 -1.67 1.70
N LYS A 74 0.83 -1.93 0.40
CA LYS A 74 -0.02 -1.32 -0.64
C LYS A 74 -1.00 -2.36 -1.18
N PRO A 75 -2.29 -2.05 -1.31
CA PRO A 75 -3.27 -3.00 -1.82
C PRO A 75 -3.10 -3.36 -3.29
N THR A 76 -2.44 -2.50 -4.07
CA THR A 76 -2.01 -2.80 -5.44
C THR A 76 -1.07 -4.01 -5.49
N TYR A 77 -0.46 -4.44 -4.37
CA TYR A 77 0.27 -5.70 -4.28
C TYR A 77 -0.61 -6.96 -4.22
N VAL A 78 -1.93 -6.85 -4.03
CA VAL A 78 -2.82 -8.02 -3.92
C VAL A 78 -2.86 -8.80 -5.23
N LEU A 79 -3.05 -8.12 -6.38
CA LEU A 79 -3.10 -8.79 -7.70
C LEU A 79 -1.79 -9.52 -8.04
N PRO A 80 -0.60 -8.88 -7.99
CA PRO A 80 0.66 -9.57 -8.25
C PRO A 80 0.97 -10.70 -7.25
N ARG A 81 0.45 -10.64 -6.02
CA ARG A 81 0.59 -11.73 -5.04
C ARG A 81 -0.30 -12.93 -5.40
N ILE A 82 -1.53 -12.70 -5.84
CA ILE A 82 -2.40 -13.77 -6.35
C ILE A 82 -1.72 -14.43 -7.56
N GLY A 83 -1.17 -13.65 -8.50
CA GLY A 83 -0.41 -14.22 -9.62
C GLY A 83 0.77 -15.09 -9.17
N ARG A 84 1.55 -14.63 -8.18
CA ARG A 84 2.67 -15.40 -7.62
C ARG A 84 2.25 -16.66 -6.89
N ILE A 85 1.14 -16.65 -6.14
CA ILE A 85 0.69 -17.87 -5.45
C ILE A 85 0.19 -18.94 -6.43
N VAL A 86 -0.46 -18.50 -7.51
CA VAL A 86 -0.87 -19.38 -8.61
C VAL A 86 0.37 -20.00 -9.24
N LEU A 87 1.40 -19.19 -9.55
CA LEU A 87 2.68 -19.71 -10.06
C LEU A 87 3.35 -20.69 -9.09
N ILE A 88 3.41 -20.37 -7.79
CA ILE A 88 3.97 -21.25 -6.75
C ILE A 88 3.24 -22.60 -6.71
N THR A 89 1.90 -22.57 -6.81
CA THR A 89 1.08 -23.78 -6.76
C THR A 89 1.28 -24.64 -8.02
N LEU A 90 1.42 -24.01 -9.19
CA LEU A 90 1.76 -24.68 -10.44
C LEU A 90 3.18 -25.29 -10.39
N LEU A 91 4.16 -24.58 -9.84
CA LEU A 91 5.52 -25.11 -9.67
C LEU A 91 5.55 -26.29 -8.68
N ALA A 92 4.81 -26.18 -7.57
CA ALA A 92 4.69 -27.25 -6.60
C ALA A 92 4.15 -28.52 -7.26
N SER A 93 3.11 -28.39 -8.07
CA SER A 93 2.47 -29.51 -8.72
C SER A 93 3.33 -30.18 -9.80
N VAL A 94 4.06 -29.41 -10.59
CA VAL A 94 5.04 -29.93 -11.54
C VAL A 94 6.15 -30.68 -10.81
N LEU A 95 6.67 -30.14 -9.71
CA LEU A 95 7.72 -30.78 -8.92
C LEU A 95 7.24 -32.11 -8.32
N ILE A 96 6.00 -32.18 -7.85
CA ILE A 96 5.40 -33.42 -7.35
C ILE A 96 5.30 -34.47 -8.45
N ILE A 97 4.82 -34.10 -9.64
CA ILE A 97 4.74 -35.03 -10.77
C ILE A 97 6.15 -35.55 -11.12
N PHE A 98 7.14 -34.66 -11.16
CA PHE A 98 8.52 -35.02 -11.42
C PHE A 98 9.09 -35.96 -10.34
N LEU A 99 8.93 -35.64 -9.06
CA LEU A 99 9.38 -36.47 -7.95
C LEU A 99 8.67 -37.84 -7.93
N SER A 100 7.37 -37.87 -8.24
CA SER A 100 6.62 -39.13 -8.31
C SER A 100 7.14 -40.07 -9.41
N LYS A 101 7.67 -39.52 -10.51
CA LYS A 101 8.32 -40.29 -11.58
C LYS A 101 9.80 -40.57 -11.29
N GLY A 102 10.51 -39.65 -10.66
CA GLY A 102 11.96 -39.73 -10.39
C GLY A 102 12.33 -40.66 -9.22
N LEU A 103 11.50 -40.70 -8.17
CA LEU A 103 11.64 -41.69 -7.08
C LEU A 103 11.16 -43.09 -7.48
N SER A 104 10.56 -43.25 -8.67
CA SER A 104 9.96 -44.50 -9.17
C SER A 104 10.99 -45.54 -9.66
N ARG A 105 12.17 -45.61 -9.05
CA ARG A 105 13.07 -46.76 -9.21
C ARG A 105 12.59 -48.00 -8.43
N SER A 106 11.61 -47.84 -7.54
CA SER A 106 10.95 -48.90 -6.77
C SER A 106 9.54 -49.16 -7.32
N HIS A 107 9.16 -50.43 -7.48
CA HIS A 107 7.96 -50.94 -8.17
C HIS A 107 6.57 -50.53 -7.61
N GLN A 108 6.47 -49.58 -6.68
CA GLN A 108 5.18 -49.05 -6.22
C GLN A 108 4.88 -47.71 -6.90
N VAL A 109 4.43 -47.78 -8.15
CA VAL A 109 3.96 -46.60 -8.87
C VAL A 109 2.66 -46.13 -8.22
N PHE A 110 2.68 -44.97 -7.55
CA PHE A 110 1.45 -44.32 -7.10
C PHE A 110 0.62 -43.90 -8.33
N HIS A 111 -0.43 -44.66 -8.64
CA HIS A 111 -1.32 -44.34 -9.75
C HIS A 111 -2.31 -43.25 -9.34
N PHE A 112 -1.92 -41.98 -9.53
CA PHE A 112 -2.83 -40.86 -9.34
C PHE A 112 -3.76 -40.67 -10.55
N SER A 113 -5.05 -40.49 -10.27
CA SER A 113 -6.04 -40.15 -11.29
C SER A 113 -5.76 -38.77 -11.88
N ARG A 114 -5.34 -38.72 -13.16
CA ARG A 114 -5.06 -37.45 -13.88
C ARG A 114 -6.23 -36.46 -13.84
N PRO A 115 -7.50 -36.89 -14.04
CA PRO A 115 -8.65 -35.98 -13.90
C PRO A 115 -8.76 -35.36 -12.50
N THR A 116 -8.41 -36.11 -11.45
CA THR A 116 -8.43 -35.59 -10.06
C THR A 116 -7.38 -34.51 -9.87
N LEU A 117 -6.17 -34.70 -10.42
CA LEU A 117 -5.09 -33.70 -10.34
C LEU A 117 -5.45 -32.42 -11.10
N ILE A 118 -6.07 -32.54 -12.27
CA ILE A 118 -6.54 -31.39 -13.06
C ILE A 118 -7.63 -30.63 -12.28
N ALA A 119 -8.63 -31.34 -11.76
CA ALA A 119 -9.70 -30.74 -10.95
C ALA A 119 -9.12 -30.05 -9.71
N PHE A 120 -8.16 -30.69 -9.03
CA PHE A 120 -7.44 -30.10 -7.90
C PHE A 120 -6.73 -28.80 -8.29
N TRP A 121 -6.03 -28.74 -9.44
CA TRP A 121 -5.36 -27.51 -9.87
C TRP A 121 -6.32 -26.37 -10.15
N ILE A 122 -7.40 -26.64 -10.89
CA ILE A 122 -8.43 -25.63 -11.19
C ILE A 122 -9.04 -25.12 -9.89
N LEU A 123 -9.43 -26.02 -8.99
CA LEU A 123 -10.01 -25.64 -7.71
C LEU A 123 -9.01 -24.89 -6.82
N SER A 124 -7.75 -25.31 -6.78
CA SER A 124 -6.71 -24.66 -5.99
C SER A 124 -6.52 -23.20 -6.41
N PHE A 125 -6.61 -22.89 -7.70
CA PHE A 125 -6.58 -21.52 -8.21
C PHE A 125 -7.69 -20.67 -7.58
N PHE A 126 -8.94 -21.15 -7.62
CA PHE A 126 -10.08 -20.41 -7.08
C PHE A 126 -10.03 -20.30 -5.56
N TYR A 127 -9.72 -21.39 -4.86
CA TYR A 127 -9.67 -21.43 -3.40
C TYR A 127 -8.54 -20.56 -2.84
N LEU A 128 -7.33 -20.63 -3.42
CA LEU A 128 -6.20 -19.78 -3.00
C LEU A 128 -6.46 -18.31 -3.34
N SER A 129 -7.01 -18.02 -4.52
CA SER A 129 -7.36 -16.64 -4.91
C SER A 129 -8.41 -16.05 -3.96
N ALA A 130 -9.46 -16.81 -3.64
CA ALA A 130 -10.48 -16.40 -2.68
C ALA A 130 -9.91 -16.24 -1.26
N GLY A 131 -9.12 -17.20 -0.80
CA GLY A 131 -8.46 -17.15 0.52
C GLY A 131 -7.56 -15.92 0.66
N ARG A 132 -6.74 -15.61 -0.35
CA ARG A 132 -5.89 -14.41 -0.35
C ARG A 132 -6.66 -13.11 -0.47
N PHE A 133 -7.74 -13.09 -1.23
CA PHE A 133 -8.62 -11.93 -1.32
C PHE A 133 -9.28 -11.63 0.03
N LEU A 134 -9.88 -12.65 0.67
CA LEU A 134 -10.50 -12.54 1.99
C LEU A 134 -9.46 -12.14 3.06
N PHE A 135 -8.27 -12.73 3.02
CA PHE A 135 -7.18 -12.37 3.92
C PHE A 135 -6.75 -10.91 3.71
N GLY A 136 -6.69 -10.44 2.46
CA GLY A 136 -6.44 -9.05 2.13
C GLY A 136 -7.49 -8.09 2.70
N ILE A 137 -8.78 -8.44 2.61
CA ILE A 137 -9.88 -7.68 3.23
C ILE A 137 -9.71 -7.63 4.75
N TRP A 138 -9.43 -8.77 5.38
CA TRP A 138 -9.20 -8.84 6.82
C TRP A 138 -7.99 -7.99 7.24
N GLN A 139 -6.92 -7.99 6.47
CA GLN A 139 -5.76 -7.13 6.70
C GLN A 139 -6.09 -5.64 6.58
N LEU A 140 -6.86 -5.25 5.56
CA LEU A 140 -7.33 -3.88 5.40
C LEU A 140 -8.19 -3.46 6.59
N TRP A 141 -9.05 -4.35 7.08
CA TRP A 141 -9.87 -4.10 8.27
C TRP A 141 -9.01 -3.92 9.54
N LEU A 142 -8.00 -4.77 9.75
CA LEU A 142 -7.04 -4.62 10.87
C LEU A 142 -6.25 -3.31 10.78
N PHE A 143 -5.88 -2.91 9.56
CA PHE A 143 -5.17 -1.68 9.29
C PHE A 143 -6.05 -0.44 9.49
N ASP A 144 -7.34 -0.55 9.16
CA ASP A 144 -8.34 0.49 9.40
C ASP A 144 -8.63 0.71 10.88
N ARG A 145 -8.52 -0.34 11.70
CA ARG A 145 -8.56 -0.29 13.17
C ARG A 145 -7.26 0.21 13.82
N GLY A 146 -6.22 0.53 13.04
CA GLY A 146 -4.92 0.97 13.55
C GLY A 146 -4.08 -0.14 14.19
N LEU A 147 -4.51 -1.41 14.13
CA LEU A 147 -3.81 -2.54 14.76
C LEU A 147 -2.50 -2.90 14.05
N MET A 148 -2.34 -2.44 12.80
CA MET A 148 -1.19 -2.67 11.93
C MET A 148 -0.32 -1.43 11.71
N GLN A 149 -0.58 -0.36 12.46
CA GLN A 149 0.21 0.87 12.41
C GLN A 149 1.17 0.91 13.59
N ARG A 150 2.42 1.28 13.32
CA ARG A 150 3.44 1.45 14.35
C ARG A 150 3.33 2.86 14.93
N PRO A 151 3.32 3.03 16.25
CA PRO A 151 3.39 4.36 16.84
C PRO A 151 4.74 4.98 16.49
N VAL A 152 4.72 6.18 15.92
CA VAL A 152 5.92 6.96 15.62
C VAL A 152 5.75 8.36 16.18
N ILE A 153 6.86 8.96 16.58
CA ILE A 153 6.92 10.37 16.97
C ILE A 153 7.72 11.11 15.91
N VAL A 154 7.26 12.31 15.56
CA VAL A 154 8.01 13.24 14.71
C VAL A 154 8.58 14.32 15.61
N ILE A 155 9.90 14.45 15.63
CA ILE A 155 10.62 15.47 16.40
C ILE A 155 11.11 16.53 15.43
N GLY A 156 10.85 17.79 15.75
CA GLY A 156 11.38 18.93 15.00
C GLY A 156 10.52 20.18 15.13
N GLU A 157 10.82 21.16 14.30
CA GLU A 157 10.16 22.47 14.31
C GLU A 157 9.77 22.96 12.91
N GLY A 158 8.84 23.90 12.88
CA GLY A 158 8.46 24.63 11.67
C GLY A 158 7.84 23.77 10.56
N ARG A 159 8.05 24.23 9.32
CA ARG A 159 7.40 23.68 8.12
C ARG A 159 7.86 22.26 7.79
N LEU A 160 9.09 21.90 8.16
CA LEU A 160 9.70 20.60 7.87
C LEU A 160 8.97 19.48 8.61
N ARG A 161 8.75 19.68 9.91
CA ARG A 161 7.96 18.78 10.77
C ARG A 161 6.54 18.60 10.24
N ASP A 162 5.88 19.70 9.89
CA ASP A 162 4.50 19.67 9.43
C ASP A 162 4.37 18.98 8.07
N ASP A 163 5.31 19.22 7.15
CA ASP A 163 5.36 18.51 5.88
C ASP A 163 5.64 17.01 6.07
N LEU A 164 6.58 16.64 6.94
CA LEU A 164 6.87 15.23 7.23
C LEU A 164 5.69 14.51 7.91
N ALA A 165 5.07 15.14 8.90
CA ALA A 165 3.89 14.62 9.57
C ALA A 165 2.72 14.46 8.58
N THR A 166 2.54 15.43 7.69
CA THR A 166 1.58 15.39 6.59
C THR A 166 1.90 14.23 5.65
N ARG A 167 3.14 14.08 5.19
CA ARG A 167 3.59 12.97 4.33
C ARG A 167 3.32 11.60 4.95
N ILE A 168 3.62 11.42 6.25
CA ILE A 168 3.35 10.17 6.96
C ILE A 168 1.84 9.92 7.07
N LYS A 169 1.06 10.95 7.37
CA LYS A 169 -0.40 10.86 7.49
C LYS A 169 -1.07 10.53 6.15
N PHE A 170 -0.62 11.14 5.05
CA PHE A 170 -1.14 10.92 3.71
C PHE A 170 -0.64 9.61 3.10
N ASN A 171 0.58 9.16 3.43
CA ASN A 171 1.10 7.86 3.03
C ASN A 171 0.76 6.79 4.07
N ARG A 172 -0.55 6.52 4.23
CA ARG A 172 -1.05 5.56 5.22
C ARG A 172 -0.33 4.21 5.12
N TRP A 173 -0.08 3.74 3.89
CA TRP A 173 0.62 2.48 3.57
C TRP A 173 2.02 2.35 4.13
N PHE A 174 2.65 3.45 4.54
CA PHE A 174 3.90 3.43 5.31
C PHE A 174 3.76 2.65 6.63
N GLY A 175 2.53 2.48 7.13
CA GLY A 175 2.25 1.67 8.31
C GLY A 175 2.72 2.32 9.60
N ALA A 176 2.85 3.65 9.60
CA ALA A 176 3.12 4.44 10.79
C ALA A 176 1.89 5.26 11.16
N ARG A 177 1.69 5.45 12.46
CA ARG A 177 0.72 6.36 13.04
C ARG A 177 1.50 7.38 13.83
N VAL A 178 1.47 8.64 13.37
CA VAL A 178 2.02 9.76 14.14
C VAL A 178 1.20 9.85 15.43
N VAL A 179 1.85 9.50 16.55
CA VAL A 179 1.25 9.60 17.89
C VAL A 179 1.28 11.06 18.32
N GLU A 180 2.43 11.70 18.08
CA GLU A 180 2.69 13.06 18.52
C GLU A 180 3.78 13.70 17.67
N THR A 181 3.71 15.03 17.59
CA THR A 181 4.75 15.89 17.04
C THR A 181 5.36 16.67 18.19
N ILE A 182 6.65 16.49 18.42
CA ILE A 182 7.37 17.04 19.58
C ILE A 182 8.39 18.04 19.11
N THR A 183 8.60 19.06 19.93
CA THR A 183 9.69 20.00 19.81
C THR A 183 10.57 19.83 21.05
N VAL A 184 11.88 19.67 20.87
CA VAL A 184 12.82 19.42 21.97
C VAL A 184 13.58 20.71 22.26
N ALA A 185 13.41 21.28 23.45
CA ALA A 185 14.22 22.42 23.84
C ALA A 185 15.70 22.01 23.97
N PRO A 186 16.65 22.87 23.59
CA PRO A 186 18.08 22.60 23.78
C PRO A 186 18.42 22.37 25.27
N PRO A 187 19.53 21.68 25.57
CA PRO A 187 20.02 21.51 26.95
C PRO A 187 20.19 22.87 27.65
N ALA A 188 19.94 22.92 28.97
CA ALA A 188 19.97 24.15 29.77
C ALA A 188 21.34 24.84 29.82
N ASP A 189 22.37 24.18 29.30
CA ASP A 189 23.78 24.54 29.26
C ASP A 189 24.18 25.37 28.02
N VAL A 190 23.22 25.68 27.11
CA VAL A 190 23.41 26.59 25.97
C VAL A 190 22.54 27.83 26.15
N GLU A 191 23.07 28.86 26.80
CA GLU A 191 22.41 30.17 26.94
C GLU A 191 22.30 30.87 25.57
N GLY A 192 21.10 30.86 24.99
CA GLY A 192 20.71 31.70 23.86
C GLY A 192 19.39 32.38 24.19
N GLU A 193 19.39 33.71 24.21
CA GLU A 193 18.24 34.55 24.51
C GLU A 193 17.03 34.24 23.60
N GLY A 194 15.92 33.80 24.19
CA GLY A 194 14.66 33.64 23.47
C GLY A 194 13.79 32.51 23.98
N ALA A 195 13.41 32.53 25.25
CA ALA A 195 12.39 31.62 25.78
C ALA A 195 11.04 31.87 25.08
N GLN A 196 10.76 31.11 24.03
CA GLN A 196 9.44 31.11 23.39
C GLN A 196 8.44 30.32 24.25
N PRO A 197 7.20 30.79 24.37
CA PRO A 197 6.23 30.24 25.30
C PRO A 197 5.85 28.80 24.94
N ALA A 198 5.61 27.99 25.98
CA ALA A 198 5.23 26.59 25.92
C ALA A 198 4.12 26.33 24.89
N ARG A 199 4.51 25.77 23.75
CA ARG A 199 3.59 25.19 22.77
C ARG A 199 3.29 23.74 23.18
N ALA A 200 2.09 23.26 22.91
CA ALA A 200 1.74 21.85 23.12
C ALA A 200 2.75 20.94 22.39
N GLY A 201 3.33 19.98 23.12
CA GLY A 201 4.37 19.07 22.59
C GLY A 201 5.81 19.54 22.80
N LEU A 202 6.07 20.56 23.63
CA LEU A 202 7.43 20.92 24.04
C LEU A 202 7.94 19.95 25.11
N VAL A 203 9.07 19.29 24.84
CA VAL A 203 9.77 18.44 25.80
C VAL A 203 11.05 19.15 26.26
N ALA A 204 11.15 19.38 27.56
CA ALA A 204 12.25 20.09 28.19
C ALA A 204 13.47 19.16 28.40
N GLY A 205 14.28 19.02 27.36
CA GLY A 205 15.57 18.34 27.42
C GLY A 205 15.55 16.81 27.19
N PRO A 206 16.74 16.18 27.14
CA PRO A 206 16.93 14.79 26.75
C PRO A 206 16.38 13.77 27.76
N ASP A 207 16.37 14.08 29.06
CA ASP A 207 15.84 13.18 30.08
C ASP A 207 14.31 13.10 30.06
N ALA A 208 13.63 14.23 29.86
CA ALA A 208 12.19 14.27 29.65
C ALA A 208 11.81 13.56 28.34
N LEU A 209 12.63 13.67 27.29
CA LEU A 209 12.43 12.94 26.04
C LEU A 209 12.51 11.43 26.25
N ARG A 210 13.45 10.95 27.08
CA ARG A 210 13.60 9.54 27.41
C ARG A 210 12.35 8.98 28.10
N GLU A 211 11.86 9.67 29.13
CA GLU A 211 10.66 9.25 29.87
C GLU A 211 9.43 9.21 28.94
N HIS A 212 9.29 10.23 28.10
CA HIS A 212 8.19 10.34 27.14
C HIS A 212 8.20 9.21 26.09
N LEU A 213 9.38 8.88 25.54
CA LEU A 213 9.53 7.77 24.58
C LEU A 213 9.17 6.42 25.18
N ARG A 214 9.50 6.19 26.47
CA ARG A 214 9.16 4.98 27.21
C ARG A 214 7.67 4.87 27.50
N GLU A 215 7.05 5.96 27.98
CA GLU A 215 5.61 5.99 28.27
C GLU A 215 4.77 5.66 27.03
N LYS A 216 5.11 6.28 25.89
CA LYS A 216 4.38 6.09 24.63
C LYS A 216 4.72 4.77 23.91
N ARG A 217 5.68 3.98 24.41
CA ARG A 217 6.15 2.71 23.82
C ARG A 217 6.49 2.84 22.33
N VAL A 218 7.22 3.90 22.00
CA VAL A 218 7.55 4.25 20.60
C VAL A 218 8.77 3.46 20.15
N GLY A 219 8.66 2.78 19.02
CA GLY A 219 9.75 1.98 18.46
C GLY A 219 10.56 2.68 17.36
N GLU A 220 10.13 3.88 16.94
CA GLU A 220 10.73 4.61 15.82
C GLU A 220 10.44 6.11 15.92
N VAL A 221 11.47 6.93 15.67
CA VAL A 221 11.41 8.39 15.71
C VAL A 221 11.80 8.97 14.35
N PHE A 222 11.03 9.94 13.88
CA PHE A 222 11.32 10.73 12.69
C PHE A 222 11.90 12.06 13.10
N LEU A 223 13.08 12.39 12.59
CA LEU A 223 13.75 13.65 12.85
C LEU A 223 13.54 14.60 11.66
N ALA A 224 12.96 15.77 11.96
CA ALA A 224 12.58 16.83 11.03
C ALA A 224 12.97 18.20 11.60
N THR A 225 14.22 18.29 12.03
CA THR A 225 14.85 19.50 12.58
C THR A 225 15.59 20.25 11.48
N ASP A 226 15.82 21.54 11.70
CA ASP A 226 16.69 22.34 10.84
C ASP A 226 18.09 21.71 10.78
N PRO A 227 18.71 21.55 9.60
CA PRO A 227 20.08 21.03 9.48
C PRO A 227 21.12 21.80 10.32
N ASP A 228 20.87 23.07 10.65
CA ASP A 228 21.78 23.91 11.42
C ASP A 228 21.64 23.74 12.95
N ASP A 229 20.55 23.16 13.44
CA ASP A 229 20.32 22.93 14.88
C ASP A 229 20.93 21.59 15.34
N PHE A 230 22.26 21.57 15.38
CA PHE A 230 23.03 20.40 15.76
C PHE A 230 22.78 19.96 17.21
N ALA A 231 22.56 20.90 18.13
CA ALA A 231 22.33 20.60 19.54
C ALA A 231 21.07 19.73 19.73
N GLN A 232 19.97 20.09 19.07
CA GLN A 232 18.73 19.31 19.11
C GLN A 232 18.90 17.94 18.44
N ILE A 233 19.59 17.88 17.29
CA ILE A 233 19.84 16.63 16.57
C ILE A 233 20.61 15.64 17.45
N PHE A 234 21.68 16.09 18.11
CA PHE A 234 22.49 15.22 18.96
C PHE A 234 21.75 14.75 20.21
N ALA A 235 21.02 15.65 20.87
CA ALA A 235 20.20 15.28 22.03
C ALA A 235 19.21 14.16 21.69
N VAL A 236 18.58 14.22 20.50
CA VAL A 236 17.68 13.17 20.02
C VAL A 236 18.44 11.88 19.68
N LEU A 237 19.56 11.96 18.97
CA LEU A 237 20.33 10.78 18.55
C LEU A 237 20.88 10.01 19.76
N ASP A 238 21.50 10.69 20.72
CA ASP A 238 22.06 10.06 21.93
C ASP A 238 20.95 9.42 22.79
N THR A 239 19.82 10.11 22.96
CA THR A 239 18.66 9.57 23.68
C THR A 239 18.12 8.32 22.99
N CYS A 240 17.91 8.37 21.68
CA CYS A 240 17.39 7.22 20.92
C CYS A 240 18.37 6.04 20.92
N ARG A 241 19.69 6.30 20.86
CA ARG A 241 20.73 5.27 20.93
C ARG A 241 20.69 4.53 22.26
N SER A 242 20.58 5.26 23.38
CA SER A 242 20.53 4.68 24.73
C SER A 242 19.31 3.78 24.94
N GLU A 243 18.18 4.10 24.31
CA GLU A 243 16.92 3.33 24.39
C GLU A 243 16.77 2.30 23.26
N HIS A 244 17.79 2.12 22.41
CA HIS A 244 17.74 1.28 21.19
C HIS A 244 16.54 1.60 20.27
N ILE A 245 16.13 2.86 20.23
CA ILE A 245 15.05 3.36 19.37
C ILE A 245 15.62 3.72 18.01
N LYS A 246 14.93 3.31 16.95
CA LYS A 246 15.37 3.57 15.59
C LYS A 246 15.07 5.01 15.17
N VAL A 247 16.09 5.72 14.71
CA VAL A 247 15.94 7.09 14.16
C VAL A 247 15.86 7.05 12.64
N ARG A 248 15.02 7.92 12.08
CA ARG A 248 14.74 8.02 10.65
C ARG A 248 14.73 9.47 10.19
N MET A 249 15.44 9.74 9.09
CA MET A 249 15.44 11.04 8.40
C MET A 249 15.21 10.85 6.90
N VAL A 250 14.54 11.82 6.29
CA VAL A 250 14.38 11.86 4.83
C VAL A 250 15.78 11.95 4.20
N PRO A 251 16.09 11.17 3.14
CA PRO A 251 17.42 11.14 2.52
C PRO A 251 17.97 12.53 2.19
N ASP A 252 17.13 13.38 1.60
CA ASP A 252 17.51 14.75 1.21
C ASP A 252 17.92 15.58 2.43
N HIS A 253 17.24 15.42 3.57
CA HIS A 253 17.58 16.13 4.81
C HIS A 253 18.83 15.57 5.45
N LEU A 254 19.05 14.26 5.38
CA LEU A 254 20.30 13.66 5.83
C LEU A 254 21.48 14.17 4.99
N GLN A 255 21.32 14.27 3.67
CA GLN A 255 22.34 14.81 2.78
C GLN A 255 22.65 16.28 3.09
N LEU A 256 21.61 17.09 3.35
CA LEU A 256 21.79 18.48 3.77
C LEU A 256 22.54 18.55 5.10
N LEU A 257 22.10 17.82 6.13
CA LEU A 257 22.76 17.78 7.43
C LEU A 257 24.26 17.43 7.30
N ILE A 258 24.58 16.39 6.54
CA ILE A 258 25.96 15.96 6.33
C ILE A 258 26.76 17.02 5.57
N SER A 259 26.16 17.66 4.57
CA SER A 259 26.81 18.74 3.83
C SER A 259 27.12 19.93 4.76
N HIS A 260 26.18 20.30 5.63
CA HIS A 260 26.39 21.35 6.63
C HIS A 260 27.49 20.98 7.64
N LEU A 261 27.52 19.72 8.13
CA LEU A 261 28.59 19.24 9.01
C LEU A 261 29.98 19.29 8.37
N LEU A 262 30.07 18.97 7.08
CA LEU A 262 31.31 19.00 6.32
C LEU A 262 31.79 20.43 6.01
N LEU A 263 30.87 21.34 5.73
CA LEU A 263 31.17 22.72 5.35
C LEU A 263 31.40 23.64 6.54
N SER A 264 30.83 23.33 7.70
CA SER A 264 30.95 24.18 8.87
C SER A 264 32.31 23.99 9.54
N GLU A 265 33.16 25.02 9.48
CA GLU A 265 34.53 24.98 10.02
C GLU A 265 34.56 24.90 11.56
N SER A 266 33.55 25.42 12.26
CA SER A 266 33.57 25.65 13.72
C SER A 266 32.42 25.00 14.51
N VAL A 267 31.84 23.87 14.08
CA VAL A 267 30.86 23.15 14.91
C VAL A 267 31.52 22.57 16.15
N ALA A 268 31.13 23.08 17.33
CA ALA A 268 31.45 22.45 18.60
C ALA A 268 30.61 21.19 18.76
N VAL A 269 31.24 20.01 18.61
CA VAL A 269 30.59 18.72 18.86
C VAL A 269 30.97 18.27 20.28
N PRO A 270 29.99 18.01 21.18
CA PRO A 270 30.30 17.61 22.55
C PRO A 270 31.10 16.30 22.58
N ASN A 271 32.33 16.35 23.10
CA ASN A 271 33.17 15.19 23.39
C ASN A 271 33.53 14.27 22.20
N ARG A 272 33.44 14.71 20.93
CA ARG A 272 33.70 13.88 19.72
C ARG A 272 34.28 14.68 18.55
N THR A 273 34.86 13.99 17.57
CA THR A 273 35.29 14.60 16.28
C THR A 273 34.11 14.69 15.29
N LYS A 274 34.24 15.51 14.25
CA LYS A 274 33.22 15.63 13.19
C LYS A 274 33.12 14.35 12.35
N GLU A 275 34.25 13.68 12.14
CA GLU A 275 34.33 12.42 11.39
C GLU A 275 33.60 11.29 12.12
N ASP A 276 33.83 11.14 13.43
CA ASP A 276 33.12 10.16 14.27
C ASP A 276 31.61 10.41 14.25
N LEU A 277 31.22 11.69 14.23
CA LEU A 277 29.83 12.09 14.19
C LEU A 277 29.16 11.74 12.85
N ILE A 278 29.81 12.01 11.72
CA ILE A 278 29.28 11.63 10.41
C ILE A 278 29.08 10.12 10.36
N TYR A 279 30.05 9.35 10.87
CA TYR A 279 29.95 7.90 10.94
C TYR A 279 28.78 7.44 11.81
N GLU A 280 28.59 8.05 12.97
CA GLU A 280 27.49 7.75 13.88
C GLU A 280 26.12 8.08 13.29
N VAL A 281 25.98 9.24 12.64
CA VAL A 281 24.75 9.62 11.94
C VAL A 281 24.40 8.56 10.89
N TYR A 282 25.38 8.06 10.11
CA TYR A 282 25.15 6.97 9.16
C TYR A 282 24.80 5.63 9.81
N GLN A 283 25.30 5.34 11.01
CA GLN A 283 24.98 4.10 11.73
C GLN A 283 23.59 4.14 12.39
N VAL A 284 23.23 5.28 12.98
CA VAL A 284 22.01 5.43 13.78
C VAL A 284 20.81 5.80 12.91
N VAL A 285 21.01 6.65 11.90
CA VAL A 285 19.93 7.14 11.04
C VAL A 285 19.73 6.19 9.86
N ASP A 286 18.58 5.50 9.83
CA ASP A 286 18.20 4.73 8.65
C ASP A 286 17.60 5.67 7.59
N SER A 287 18.40 6.02 6.59
CA SER A 287 17.98 6.82 5.42
C SER A 287 17.45 5.99 4.26
N ARG A 288 17.36 4.65 4.37
CA ARG A 288 16.90 3.79 3.26
C ARG A 288 15.41 3.91 2.97
N PHE A 289 14.71 4.90 3.54
CA PHE A 289 13.30 5.14 3.27
C PHE A 289 13.09 6.42 2.46
N ALA A 290 12.52 6.28 1.27
CA ALA A 290 11.90 7.40 0.56
C ALA A 290 10.44 7.53 1.00
N LEU A 291 10.08 8.61 1.70
CA LEU A 291 8.67 8.99 1.92
C LEU A 291 8.15 9.69 0.66
N ASP A 292 7.93 8.90 -0.39
CA ASP A 292 7.18 9.36 -1.53
C ASP A 292 5.77 9.75 -1.04
N LEU A 293 5.32 10.95 -1.42
CA LEU A 293 3.94 11.36 -1.23
C LEU A 293 3.01 10.42 -1.98
N ALA A 294 1.76 10.36 -1.53
CA ALA A 294 0.75 9.50 -2.12
C ALA A 294 0.60 9.78 -3.63
N THR A 295 0.52 8.72 -4.42
CA THR A 295 0.18 8.83 -5.84
C THR A 295 -1.34 8.94 -5.99
N ILE A 296 -1.81 9.99 -6.64
CA ILE A 296 -3.23 10.25 -6.89
C ILE A 296 -3.50 10.06 -8.37
N ALA A 297 -4.39 9.13 -8.72
CA ALA A 297 -4.92 9.00 -10.07
C ALA A 297 -6.21 9.80 -10.20
N ILE A 298 -6.28 10.70 -11.18
CA ILE A 298 -7.47 11.47 -11.52
C ILE A 298 -8.15 10.80 -12.72
N LEU A 299 -9.43 10.46 -12.55
CA LEU A 299 -10.25 9.75 -13.53
C LEU A 299 -11.56 10.49 -13.82
N GLY A 300 -12.15 10.25 -14.98
CA GLY A 300 -13.46 10.78 -15.36
C GLY A 300 -13.44 12.12 -16.11
N SER A 301 -12.31 12.83 -16.12
CA SER A 301 -12.09 13.98 -17.02
C SER A 301 -11.84 13.54 -18.47
N LYS A 302 -12.07 14.43 -19.44
CA LYS A 302 -11.61 14.19 -20.82
C LYS A 302 -10.08 14.23 -20.95
N GLY A 303 -9.42 15.14 -20.24
CA GLY A 303 -7.96 15.26 -20.23
C GLY A 303 -7.47 16.67 -19.90
N ILE A 304 -6.15 16.85 -19.97
CA ILE A 304 -5.40 18.10 -19.77
C ILE A 304 -4.47 18.30 -20.99
N PRO A 305 -4.19 19.53 -21.45
CA PRO A 305 -4.76 20.81 -21.02
C PRO A 305 -6.27 20.91 -21.32
N PRO A 306 -7.02 21.72 -20.56
CA PRO A 306 -8.43 21.92 -20.81
C PRO A 306 -8.63 22.73 -22.10
N THR A 307 -9.36 22.17 -23.07
CA THR A 307 -9.82 22.89 -24.26
C THR A 307 -11.27 23.37 -24.08
N PHE A 308 -12.12 22.57 -23.44
CA PHE A 308 -13.51 22.94 -23.11
C PHE A 308 -14.05 22.10 -21.95
N GLY A 309 -14.84 22.73 -21.06
CA GLY A 309 -15.59 22.05 -20.01
C GLY A 309 -15.14 22.40 -18.58
N GLY A 310 -16.10 22.65 -17.69
CA GLY A 310 -15.81 23.07 -16.31
C GLY A 310 -15.08 22.02 -15.47
N ILE A 311 -15.31 20.73 -15.75
CA ILE A 311 -14.61 19.63 -15.06
C ILE A 311 -13.14 19.63 -15.44
N GLU A 312 -12.82 19.78 -16.73
CA GLU A 312 -11.46 19.79 -17.25
C GLU A 312 -10.66 20.97 -16.68
N HIS A 313 -11.24 22.16 -16.61
CA HIS A 313 -10.60 23.31 -15.95
C HIS A 313 -10.38 23.06 -14.46
N HIS A 314 -11.40 22.57 -13.74
CA HIS A 314 -11.27 22.24 -12.32
C HIS A 314 -10.18 21.21 -12.06
N VAL A 315 -10.17 20.12 -12.84
CA VAL A 315 -9.17 19.05 -12.75
C VAL A 315 -7.78 19.59 -13.03
N SER A 316 -7.61 20.43 -14.05
CA SER A 316 -6.32 21.07 -14.33
C SER A 316 -5.81 21.88 -13.15
N HIS A 317 -6.61 22.80 -12.60
CA HIS A 317 -6.17 23.62 -11.46
C HIS A 317 -5.90 22.79 -10.19
N LEU A 318 -6.76 21.80 -9.90
CA LEU A 318 -6.58 20.92 -8.75
C LEU A 318 -5.31 20.07 -8.89
N ALA A 319 -5.10 19.45 -10.05
CA ALA A 319 -3.96 18.60 -10.33
C ALA A 319 -2.64 19.35 -10.14
N HIS A 320 -2.52 20.55 -10.71
CA HIS A 320 -1.31 21.38 -10.55
C HIS A 320 -1.08 21.82 -9.11
N ARG A 321 -2.13 22.17 -8.36
CA ARG A 321 -2.00 22.54 -6.93
C ARG A 321 -1.54 21.35 -6.09
N LEU A 322 -2.08 20.16 -6.32
CA LEU A 322 -1.65 18.94 -5.62
C LEU A 322 -0.22 18.55 -6.01
N ALA A 323 0.15 18.67 -7.28
CA ALA A 323 1.52 18.46 -7.73
C ALA A 323 2.50 19.47 -7.10
N GLY A 324 2.10 20.74 -6.97
CA GLY A 324 2.87 21.78 -6.28
C GLY A 324 3.03 21.52 -4.76
N GLN A 325 2.17 20.68 -4.18
CA GLN A 325 2.33 20.17 -2.80
C GLN A 325 3.18 18.88 -2.73
N GLY A 326 3.75 18.43 -3.86
CA GLY A 326 4.65 17.28 -3.96
C GLY A 326 3.95 15.93 -4.20
N PHE A 327 2.62 15.89 -4.30
CA PHE A 327 1.91 14.65 -4.64
C PHE A 327 2.23 14.20 -6.07
N ARG A 328 2.36 12.89 -6.29
CA ARG A 328 2.51 12.35 -7.65
C ARG A 328 1.14 12.23 -8.29
N ILE A 329 0.86 13.04 -9.30
CA ILE A 329 -0.46 13.07 -9.94
C ILE A 329 -0.41 12.36 -11.28
N LYS A 330 -1.28 11.36 -11.45
CA LYS A 330 -1.54 10.67 -12.73
C LYS A 330 -2.89 11.11 -13.26
N VAL A 331 -2.94 11.71 -14.43
CA VAL A 331 -4.19 12.14 -15.07
C VAL A 331 -4.51 11.23 -16.24
N TYR A 332 -5.63 10.54 -16.17
CA TYR A 332 -6.11 9.69 -17.25
C TYR A 332 -6.87 10.53 -18.27
N ALA A 333 -6.35 10.57 -19.49
CA ALA A 333 -6.89 11.37 -20.59
C ALA A 333 -7.37 10.48 -21.74
N ARG A 334 -8.36 10.96 -22.48
CA ARG A 334 -8.89 10.31 -23.69
C ARG A 334 -7.95 10.62 -24.85
N SER A 335 -7.54 9.60 -25.60
CA SER A 335 -6.53 9.75 -26.66
C SER A 335 -6.90 10.79 -27.72
N TYR A 336 -8.19 10.97 -28.01
CA TYR A 336 -8.65 11.96 -29.00
C TYR A 336 -8.66 13.41 -28.48
N TYR A 337 -8.76 13.61 -27.15
CA TYR A 337 -8.90 14.94 -26.55
C TYR A 337 -7.54 15.54 -26.19
N THR A 338 -6.65 14.73 -25.63
CA THR A 338 -5.30 15.15 -25.24
C THR A 338 -4.28 14.54 -26.17
N GLN A 339 -3.45 15.40 -26.78
CA GLN A 339 -2.32 14.99 -27.64
C GLN A 339 -1.01 14.81 -26.86
N LEU A 340 -0.97 15.25 -25.59
CA LEU A 340 0.20 15.12 -24.72
C LEU A 340 0.22 13.76 -24.02
N GLU A 341 1.41 13.18 -23.86
CA GLU A 341 1.62 11.93 -23.13
C GLU A 341 2.90 12.03 -22.28
N GLY A 342 2.90 11.37 -21.13
CA GLY A 342 4.04 11.41 -20.21
C GLY A 342 4.02 12.63 -19.28
N ARG A 343 5.21 13.13 -18.89
CA ARG A 343 5.31 14.20 -17.90
C ARG A 343 4.98 15.57 -18.51
N TYR A 344 4.04 16.28 -17.89
CA TYR A 344 3.63 17.63 -18.27
C TYR A 344 3.36 18.47 -17.02
N GLN A 345 4.11 19.56 -16.82
CA GLN A 345 3.92 20.51 -15.71
C GLN A 345 3.78 19.86 -14.32
N GLY A 346 4.61 18.83 -14.05
CA GLY A 346 4.58 18.09 -12.79
C GLY A 346 3.49 17.00 -12.69
N LEU A 347 2.70 16.81 -13.75
CA LEU A 347 1.67 15.78 -13.88
C LEU A 347 2.17 14.64 -14.79
N GLU A 348 1.72 13.42 -14.56
CA GLU A 348 1.90 12.28 -15.46
C GLU A 348 0.60 12.04 -16.22
N ILE A 349 0.60 12.29 -17.53
CA ILE A 349 -0.57 12.10 -18.40
C ILE A 349 -0.52 10.69 -18.99
N ILE A 350 -1.59 9.92 -18.76
CA ILE A 350 -1.75 8.57 -19.29
C ILE A 350 -2.92 8.59 -20.28
N ARG A 351 -2.62 8.30 -21.55
CA ARG A 351 -3.62 8.26 -22.62
C ARG A 351 -4.17 6.85 -22.75
N LEU A 352 -5.49 6.73 -22.77
CA LEU A 352 -6.17 5.47 -23.03
C LEU A 352 -7.28 5.67 -24.07
N PRO A 353 -7.51 4.65 -24.92
CA PRO A 353 -8.59 4.71 -25.89
C PRO A 353 -9.96 4.70 -25.22
N SER A 354 -10.96 5.15 -25.96
CA SER A 354 -12.36 5.16 -25.55
C SER A 354 -13.26 4.91 -26.75
N VAL A 355 -14.47 4.42 -26.50
CA VAL A 355 -15.47 4.24 -27.55
C VAL A 355 -16.12 5.60 -27.83
N TYR A 356 -15.63 6.30 -28.85
CA TYR A 356 -16.00 7.67 -29.17
C TYR A 356 -17.44 7.79 -29.70
N THR A 357 -18.39 7.74 -28.77
CA THR A 357 -19.82 7.93 -29.00
C THR A 357 -20.41 8.82 -27.90
N LYS A 358 -21.55 9.45 -28.17
CA LYS A 358 -22.21 10.38 -27.24
C LYS A 358 -22.44 9.81 -25.83
N HIS A 359 -22.64 8.50 -25.71
CA HIS A 359 -23.05 7.85 -24.47
C HIS A 359 -22.00 6.91 -23.86
N LEU A 360 -21.16 6.25 -24.67
CA LEU A 360 -20.21 5.26 -24.17
C LEU A 360 -18.82 5.82 -23.90
N ASP A 361 -18.51 7.02 -24.39
CA ASP A 361 -17.15 7.55 -24.36
C ASP A 361 -16.61 7.70 -22.92
N ALA A 362 -17.38 8.33 -22.03
CA ALA A 362 -16.97 8.52 -20.65
C ALA A 362 -16.89 7.20 -19.85
N ILE A 363 -17.85 6.29 -20.08
CA ILE A 363 -17.94 5.02 -19.34
C ILE A 363 -16.83 4.07 -19.77
N SER A 364 -16.64 3.87 -21.08
CA SER A 364 -15.61 2.98 -21.62
C SER A 364 -14.21 3.45 -21.23
N HIS A 365 -13.93 4.75 -21.33
CA HIS A 365 -12.66 5.32 -20.89
C HIS A 365 -12.43 5.10 -19.40
N THR A 366 -13.42 5.44 -18.55
CA THR A 366 -13.26 5.30 -17.10
C THR A 366 -13.08 3.85 -16.67
N ALA A 367 -13.76 2.90 -17.33
CA ALA A 367 -13.60 1.47 -17.08
C ALA A 367 -12.15 1.04 -17.36
N LEU A 368 -11.64 1.35 -18.55
CA LEU A 368 -10.28 1.00 -18.95
C LEU A 368 -9.23 1.70 -18.08
N ALA A 369 -9.44 2.98 -17.77
CA ALA A 369 -8.58 3.76 -16.88
C ALA A 369 -8.58 3.20 -15.45
N THR A 370 -9.71 2.76 -14.93
CA THR A 370 -9.79 2.12 -13.61
C THR A 370 -9.00 0.81 -13.59
N LEU A 371 -9.17 -0.04 -14.60
CA LEU A 371 -8.44 -1.31 -14.71
C LEU A 371 -6.93 -1.08 -14.84
N HIS A 372 -6.50 -0.18 -15.72
CA HIS A 372 -5.09 0.17 -15.88
C HIS A 372 -4.51 0.74 -14.57
N MET A 373 -5.23 1.65 -13.91
CA MET A 373 -4.82 2.28 -12.66
C MET A 373 -4.63 1.28 -11.52
N MET A 374 -5.46 0.24 -11.44
CA MET A 374 -5.34 -0.81 -10.43
C MET A 374 -4.06 -1.65 -10.59
N LEU A 375 -3.44 -1.65 -11.77
CA LEU A 375 -2.16 -2.30 -12.04
C LEU A 375 -0.96 -1.40 -11.76
N GLN A 376 -1.20 -0.13 -11.42
CA GLN A 376 -0.17 0.89 -11.19
C GLN A 376 -0.01 1.18 -9.69
N PRO A 377 1.13 1.75 -9.24
CA PRO A 377 1.34 2.13 -7.84
C PRO A 377 0.56 3.40 -7.48
N VAL A 378 -0.76 3.28 -7.35
CA VAL A 378 -1.69 4.35 -7.01
C VAL A 378 -2.24 4.16 -5.60
N ASP A 379 -2.27 5.25 -4.82
CA ASP A 379 -2.71 5.26 -3.44
C ASP A 379 -4.15 5.81 -3.31
N VAL A 380 -4.52 6.78 -4.16
CA VAL A 380 -5.85 7.40 -4.20
C VAL A 380 -6.36 7.45 -5.64
N ALA A 381 -7.59 7.01 -5.86
CA ALA A 381 -8.31 7.19 -7.12
C ALA A 381 -9.39 8.26 -6.95
N HIS A 382 -9.25 9.37 -7.66
CA HIS A 382 -10.14 10.52 -7.61
C HIS A 382 -10.99 10.56 -8.88
N TYR A 383 -12.25 10.16 -8.75
CA TYR A 383 -13.24 10.19 -9.80
C TYR A 383 -13.93 11.56 -9.85
N HIS A 384 -14.10 12.09 -11.06
CA HIS A 384 -14.90 13.30 -11.28
C HIS A 384 -16.20 12.96 -12.01
N ALA A 385 -17.30 13.54 -11.54
CA ALA A 385 -18.68 13.33 -11.98
C ALA A 385 -19.34 12.01 -11.54
N GLN A 386 -20.67 11.96 -11.72
CA GLN A 386 -21.53 10.87 -11.26
C GLN A 386 -21.30 9.58 -12.05
N GLY A 387 -21.31 9.65 -13.38
CA GLY A 387 -21.14 8.46 -14.25
C GLY A 387 -19.85 7.68 -13.98
N PRO A 388 -18.66 8.32 -14.02
CA PRO A 388 -17.38 7.65 -13.73
C PRO A 388 -17.33 6.99 -12.35
N SER A 389 -18.08 7.49 -11.37
CA SER A 389 -18.04 7.02 -9.99
C SER A 389 -18.66 5.64 -9.77
N ILE A 390 -19.37 5.08 -10.76
CA ILE A 390 -19.81 3.68 -10.75
C ILE A 390 -18.62 2.73 -10.58
N PHE A 391 -17.47 3.09 -11.12
CA PHE A 391 -16.25 2.27 -11.03
C PHE A 391 -15.53 2.40 -9.69
N ALA A 392 -15.91 3.32 -8.80
CA ALA A 392 -15.20 3.58 -7.54
C ALA A 392 -15.29 2.42 -6.53
N LEU A 393 -16.26 1.51 -6.68
CA LEU A 393 -16.37 0.34 -5.79
C LEU A 393 -15.23 -0.65 -6.02
N LEU A 394 -14.86 -0.88 -7.29
CA LEU A 394 -13.85 -1.87 -7.65
C LEU A 394 -12.48 -1.60 -7.01
N PRO A 395 -11.82 -0.44 -7.21
CA PRO A 395 -10.53 -0.16 -6.57
C PRO A 395 -10.65 -0.08 -5.05
N ARG A 396 -11.82 0.29 -4.49
CA ARG A 396 -12.06 0.27 -3.04
C ARG A 396 -12.03 -1.14 -2.46
N LEU A 397 -12.59 -2.14 -3.16
CA LEU A 397 -12.51 -3.55 -2.74
C LEU A 397 -11.07 -4.05 -2.75
N PHE A 398 -10.25 -3.54 -3.66
CA PHE A 398 -8.81 -3.76 -3.69
C PHE A 398 -8.05 -2.73 -2.86
N GLY A 399 -8.66 -2.11 -1.84
CA GLY A 399 -8.01 -1.26 -0.84
C GLY A 399 -7.54 0.12 -1.28
N ILE A 400 -7.65 0.49 -2.56
CA ILE A 400 -7.31 1.83 -3.04
C ILE A 400 -8.38 2.81 -2.52
N ARG A 401 -7.94 3.93 -1.92
CA ARG A 401 -8.88 4.94 -1.41
C ARG A 401 -9.51 5.65 -2.59
N THR A 402 -10.84 5.67 -2.61
CA THR A 402 -11.61 6.29 -3.68
C THR A 402 -12.27 7.57 -3.20
N VAL A 403 -12.05 8.64 -3.94
CA VAL A 403 -12.71 9.93 -3.72
C VAL A 403 -13.51 10.25 -4.97
N THR A 404 -14.74 10.72 -4.79
CA THR A 404 -15.54 11.24 -5.89
C THR A 404 -15.83 12.71 -5.66
N THR A 405 -15.63 13.56 -6.68
CA THR A 405 -16.20 14.91 -6.71
C THR A 405 -17.43 14.96 -7.60
N VAL A 406 -18.57 15.30 -6.99
CA VAL A 406 -19.84 15.56 -7.68
C VAL A 406 -19.90 17.05 -8.01
N HIS A 407 -19.79 17.36 -9.29
CA HIS A 407 -19.80 18.74 -9.82
C HIS A 407 -21.21 19.30 -10.05
N GLY A 408 -22.22 18.43 -10.08
CA GLY A 408 -23.61 18.80 -10.30
C GLY A 408 -24.48 17.57 -10.53
N LEU A 409 -25.80 17.76 -10.43
CA LEU A 409 -26.79 16.72 -10.66
C LEU A 409 -27.12 16.64 -12.15
N ASP A 410 -26.39 15.80 -12.89
CA ASP A 410 -26.54 15.73 -14.35
C ASP A 410 -27.94 15.25 -14.77
N TRP A 411 -28.60 14.40 -13.99
CA TRP A 411 -29.96 13.92 -14.28
C TRP A 411 -31.04 15.02 -14.18
N LYS A 412 -30.79 16.09 -13.43
CA LYS A 412 -31.70 17.25 -13.34
C LYS A 412 -31.62 18.17 -14.56
N ARG A 413 -30.61 18.00 -15.42
CA ARG A 413 -30.46 18.81 -16.64
C ARG A 413 -31.44 18.35 -17.72
N GLU A 414 -32.01 19.30 -18.45
CA GLU A 414 -33.04 19.05 -19.46
C GLU A 414 -32.57 18.25 -20.67
N LYS A 415 -31.25 18.18 -20.90
CA LYS A 415 -30.63 17.52 -22.07
C LYS A 415 -30.73 15.99 -22.12
N TRP A 416 -31.26 15.34 -21.09
CA TRP A 416 -31.26 13.87 -20.96
C TRP A 416 -32.67 13.27 -21.04
N GLY A 417 -32.86 12.29 -21.93
CA GLY A 417 -34.07 11.47 -21.99
C GLY A 417 -34.27 10.58 -20.75
N SER A 418 -35.45 9.98 -20.62
CA SER A 418 -35.86 9.20 -19.43
C SER A 418 -34.90 8.05 -19.08
N PHE A 419 -34.43 7.30 -20.08
CA PHE A 419 -33.45 6.22 -19.87
C PHE A 419 -32.09 6.75 -19.38
N ALA A 420 -31.57 7.79 -20.03
CA ALA A 420 -30.30 8.41 -19.62
C ALA A 420 -30.38 9.01 -18.21
N LYS A 421 -31.52 9.60 -17.83
CA LYS A 421 -31.77 10.07 -16.46
C LYS A 421 -31.69 8.94 -15.43
N ARG A 422 -32.29 7.78 -15.68
CA ARG A 422 -32.19 6.62 -14.78
C ARG A 422 -30.75 6.14 -14.62
N CYS A 423 -30.00 6.05 -15.73
CA CYS A 423 -28.57 5.71 -15.67
C CYS A 423 -27.76 6.72 -14.85
N LEU A 424 -28.05 8.01 -14.98
CA LEU A 424 -27.40 9.07 -14.21
C LEU A 424 -27.79 9.04 -12.72
N GLN A 425 -29.03 8.66 -12.38
CA GLN A 425 -29.46 8.43 -10.99
C GLN A 425 -28.72 7.24 -10.36
N ILE A 426 -28.47 6.17 -11.13
CA ILE A 426 -27.59 5.08 -10.68
C ILE A 426 -26.17 5.61 -10.43
N GLY A 427 -25.66 6.47 -11.32
CA GLY A 427 -24.38 7.15 -11.15
C GLY A 427 -24.32 8.03 -9.89
N GLU A 428 -25.41 8.73 -9.56
CA GLU A 428 -25.53 9.51 -8.32
C GLU A 428 -25.48 8.61 -7.09
N TYR A 429 -26.29 7.54 -7.07
CA TYR A 429 -26.28 6.56 -5.99
C TYR A 429 -24.86 5.98 -5.80
N ALA A 430 -24.21 5.60 -6.90
CA ALA A 430 -22.84 5.12 -6.87
C ALA A 430 -21.86 6.17 -6.33
N SER A 431 -21.97 7.44 -6.77
CA SER A 431 -21.12 8.53 -6.27
C SER A 431 -21.26 8.80 -4.78
N ALA A 432 -22.39 8.44 -4.16
CA ALA A 432 -22.63 8.61 -2.74
C ALA A 432 -22.21 7.37 -1.91
N ARG A 433 -22.36 6.16 -2.47
CA ARG A 433 -22.19 4.91 -1.70
C ARG A 433 -20.89 4.16 -1.97
N PHE A 434 -20.41 4.18 -3.21
CA PHE A 434 -19.26 3.40 -3.63
C PHE A 434 -17.91 4.00 -3.20
N PRO A 435 -17.65 5.31 -3.34
CA PRO A 435 -16.36 5.87 -2.95
C PRO A 435 -16.16 5.81 -1.43
N THR A 436 -14.90 5.93 -1.00
CA THR A 436 -14.57 6.08 0.42
C THR A 436 -15.05 7.43 0.95
N ARG A 437 -14.93 8.49 0.14
CA ARG A 437 -15.40 9.84 0.46
C ARG A 437 -15.99 10.49 -0.79
N THR A 438 -17.01 11.31 -0.58
CA THR A 438 -17.65 12.09 -1.62
C THR A 438 -17.52 13.57 -1.29
N ILE A 439 -17.15 14.36 -2.29
CA ILE A 439 -17.05 15.81 -2.23
C ILE A 439 -18.19 16.38 -3.08
N ALA A 440 -19.05 17.18 -2.48
CA ALA A 440 -20.05 17.96 -3.19
C ALA A 440 -19.56 19.41 -3.29
N VAL A 441 -19.72 20.04 -4.46
CA VAL A 441 -19.29 21.43 -4.69
C VAL A 441 -20.28 22.47 -4.17
N SER A 442 -21.47 22.04 -3.74
CA SER A 442 -22.51 22.88 -3.13
C SER A 442 -23.12 22.16 -1.93
N ARG A 443 -23.63 22.94 -0.97
CA ARG A 443 -24.32 22.43 0.23
C ARG A 443 -25.68 21.81 -0.09
#